data_AF-A0A965TW66-F1
#
_entry.id   AF-A0A965TW66-F1
#
_cell.length_a   1.000
_cell.length_b   1.000
_cell.length_c   1.000
_cell.angle_alpha   90.00
_cell.angle_beta   90.00
_cell.angle_gamma   90.00
#
_symmetry.space_group_name_H-M   'P 1'
#
loop_
_entity.id
_entity.type
_entity.pdbx_description
1 polymer ?
#
loop_
_entity_poly.entity_id
_entity_poly.type
_entity_poly.pdbx_seq_one_letter_code
_entity_poly.pdbx_strand_id
1 'polypeptide(L)' 'GTSMSGGVGKIGGTVIGALIIGVLSNGLNLLGINSFWQYIVKGVVILIAVYVDFLKKGKKAN' A
#
# COMPACT_ATOMS: atom_id res chain seq x y z
N GLY A 1 4.94 -18.73 -9.75
CA GLY A 1 4.28 -18.78 -8.42
C GLY A 1 5.25 -18.24 -7.40
N THR A 2 5.08 -16.98 -7.00
CA THR A 2 6.05 -16.28 -6.17
C THR A 2 5.88 -16.67 -4.70
N SER A 3 6.93 -17.27 -4.16
CA SER A 3 7.09 -17.83 -2.81
C SER A 3 6.38 -17.06 -1.69
N MET A 4 5.42 -17.72 -1.05
CA MET A 4 4.74 -17.30 0.19
C MET A 4 5.62 -17.37 1.46
N SER A 5 6.95 -17.50 1.34
CA SER A 5 7.80 -17.94 2.45
C SER A 5 8.64 -16.83 3.13
N GLY A 6 8.52 -15.55 2.75
CA GLY A 6 9.63 -14.60 2.98
C GLY A 6 9.36 -13.24 3.62
N GLY A 7 8.18 -12.94 4.17
CA GLY A 7 8.02 -11.65 4.86
C GLY A 7 6.61 -11.35 5.32
N VAL A 8 6.44 -11.23 6.64
CA VAL A 8 5.54 -10.34 7.42
C VAL A 8 4.36 -9.69 6.68
N GLY A 9 3.61 -10.48 5.92
CA GLY A 9 2.36 -10.12 5.27
C GLY A 9 1.44 -11.31 5.40
N LYS A 10 1.09 -11.69 6.64
CA LYS A 10 -0.03 -12.61 6.88
C LYS A 10 -1.21 -12.13 6.05
N ILE A 11 -2.06 -13.02 5.55
CA ILE A 11 -3.27 -12.70 4.77
C ILE A 11 -4.01 -11.46 5.34
N GLY A 12 -4.06 -11.31 6.67
CA GLY A 12 -4.61 -10.12 7.34
C GLY A 12 -3.95 -8.78 6.99
N GLY A 13 -2.62 -8.71 6.82
CA GLY A 13 -1.93 -7.49 6.39
C GLY A 13 -2.27 -7.08 4.95
N THR A 14 -2.43 -8.06 4.06
CA THR A 14 -2.87 -7.83 2.67
C THR A 14 -4.33 -7.38 2.62
N VAL A 15 -5.21 -7.98 3.43
CA VAL A 15 -6.62 -7.57 3.53
C VAL A 15 -6.73 -6.13 4.04
N ILE A 16 -5.94 -5.77 5.07
CA ILE A 16 -5.90 -4.39 5.58
C ILE A 16 -5.35 -3.43 4.51
N GLY A 17 -4.28 -3.79 3.80
CA GLY A 17 -3.74 -2.98 2.70
C GLY A 17 -4.74 -2.77 1.56
N ALA A 18 -5.47 -3.82 1.17
CA ALA A 18 -6.50 -3.75 0.14
C ALA A 18 -7.68 -2.88 0.58
N LEU A 19 -8.11 -2.97 1.85
CA LEU A 19 -9.14 -2.09 2.43
C LEU A 19 -8.71 -0.62 2.40
N ILE A 20 -7.47 -0.32 2.77
CA ILE A 20 -6.92 1.05 2.73
C ILE A 20 -6.98 1.60 1.30
N ILE A 21 -6.53 0.83 0.30
CA ILE A 21 -6.57 1.26 -1.11
C ILE A 21 -8.01 1.48 -1.60
N GLY A 22 -8.95 0.62 -1.19
CA GLY A 22 -10.37 0.74 -1.51
C GLY A 22 -11.03 1.98 -0.91
N VAL A 23 -10.73 2.29 0.36
CA VAL A 23 -11.21 3.50 1.04
C VAL A 23 -10.57 4.76 0.44
N LEU A 24 -9.27 4.73 0.12
CA LEU A 24 -8.61 5.86 -0.54
C LEU A 24 -9.25 6.16 -1.90
N SER A 25 -9.56 5.12 -2.67
CA SER A 25 -10.21 5.28 -3.98
C SER A 25 -11.62 5.89 -3.86
N ASN A 26 -12.41 5.45 -2.88
CA ASN A 26 -13.75 5.97 -2.67
C ASN A 26 -13.75 7.36 -2.05
N GLY A 27 -12.87 7.61 -1.06
CA GLY A 27 -12.74 8.90 -0.39
C GLY A 27 -12.29 10.01 -1.33
N LEU A 28 -11.31 9.75 -2.20
CA LEU A 28 -10.86 10.73 -3.20
C LEU A 28 -11.92 11.00 -4.28
N ASN A 29 -12.71 9.98 -4.63
CA ASN A 29 -13.84 10.12 -5.56
C ASN A 29 -14.97 10.96 -4.95
N LEU A 30 -15.31 10.72 -3.68
CA LEU A 30 -16.31 11.48 -2.92
C LEU A 30 -15.90 12.95 -2.69
N LEU A 31 -14.59 13.23 -2.57
CA LEU A 31 -14.06 14.59 -2.47
C LEU A 31 -14.08 15.34 -3.81
N GLY A 32 -14.60 14.75 -4.89
CA GLY A 32 -14.64 15.37 -6.22
C GLY A 32 -13.26 15.60 -6.82
N ILE A 33 -12.22 14.92 -6.31
CA ILE A 33 -10.86 15.08 -6.80
C ILE A 33 -10.76 14.36 -8.15
N ASN A 34 -10.35 15.11 -9.19
CA ASN A 34 -10.19 14.60 -10.54
C ASN A 34 -9.32 13.32 -10.57
N SER A 35 -9.73 12.30 -11.35
CA SER A 35 -9.03 11.01 -11.46
C SER A 35 -7.53 11.14 -11.74
N PHE A 36 -7.10 12.22 -12.40
CA PHE A 36 -5.70 12.55 -12.61
C PHE A 36 -4.92 12.68 -11.29
N TRP A 37 -5.46 13.44 -10.34
CA TRP A 37 -4.87 13.60 -9.01
C TRP A 37 -4.96 12.32 -8.18
N GLN A 38 -6.02 11.51 -8.35
CA GLN A 38 -6.12 10.22 -7.66
C GLN A 38 -5.01 9.25 -8.08
N TYR A 39 -4.64 9.22 -9.36
CA TYR A 39 -3.55 8.40 -9.86
C TYR A 39 -2.20 8.82 -9.29
N ILE A 40 -1.92 10.13 -9.26
CA ILE A 40 -0.68 10.67 -8.70
C ILE A 40 -0.58 10.36 -7.21
N VAL A 41 -1.65 10.60 -6.44
CA VAL A 41 -1.67 10.33 -5.00
C VAL A 41 -1.51 8.84 -4.70
N LYS A 42 -2.20 7.95 -5.42
CA LYS A 42 -2.02 6.50 -5.27
C LYS A 42 -0.59 6.08 -5.58
N GLY A 43 0.00 6.59 -6.65
CA GLY A 43 1.39 6.30 -7.03
C GLY A 43 2.39 6.74 -5.97
N VAL A 44 2.26 7.96 -5.46
CA VAL A 44 3.10 8.51 -4.38
C VAL A 44 2.95 7.71 -3.09
N VAL A 45 1.72 7.39 -2.69
CA VAL A 45 1.45 6.58 -1.49
C VAL A 45 2.08 5.20 -1.58
N ILE A 46 1.98 4.52 -2.73
CA ILE A 46 2.59 3.20 -2.93
C ILE A 46 4.12 3.29 -2.88
N LEU A 47 4.72 4.29 -3.54
CA LEU A 47 6.17 4.51 -3.49
C LEU A 47 6.67 4.73 -2.07
N ILE A 48 5.99 5.58 -1.29
CA ILE A 48 6.33 5.82 0.13
C ILE A 48 6.14 4.55 0.95
N ALA A 49 5.02 3.84 0.76
CA ALA A 49 4.75 2.60 1.47
C ALA A 49 5.82 1.54 1.21
N VAL A 50 6.21 1.35 -0.06
CA VAL A 50 7.27 0.41 -0.45
C VAL A 50 8.62 0.87 0.07
N TYR A 51 8.95 2.16 0.01
CA TYR A 51 10.22 2.68 0.52
C TYR A 51 10.36 2.45 2.04
N VAL A 52 9.30 2.73 2.80
CA VAL A 52 9.25 2.47 4.25
C VAL A 52 9.27 0.96 4.54
N ASP A 53 8.58 0.14 3.73
CA ASP A 53 8.59 -1.31 3.87
C ASP A 53 9.99 -1.89 3.60
N PHE A 54 10.68 -1.38 2.59
CA PHE A 54 12.05 -1.75 2.24
C PHE A 54 13.04 -1.42 3.38
N LEU A 55 12.91 -0.23 3.97
CA LEU A 55 13.70 0.19 5.15
C LEU A 55 13.39 -0.66 6.40
N LYS A 56 12.11 -1.01 6.63
CA LYS A 56 11.71 -1.86 7.75
C LYS A 56 12.17 -3.30 7.59
N LYS A 57 12.26 -3.81 6.36
CA LYS A 57 12.72 -5.16 6.07
C LYS A 57 14.20 -5.36 6.41
N GLY A 58 15.02 -4.32 6.31
CA GLY A 58 16.42 -4.32 6.77
C GLY A 58 16.62 -4.38 8.29
N LYS A 59 15.58 -4.11 9.11
CA LYS A 59 15.64 -4.13 10.57
C LYS A 59 15.11 -5.42 11.22
N LYS A 60 14.66 -6.41 10.44
CA LYS A 60 14.21 -7.74 10.93
C LYS A 60 15.24 -8.84 10.74
N ALA A 61 16.52 -8.48 10.79
CA ALA A 61 17.63 -9.39 10.94
C ALA A 61 18.50 -8.91 12.13
N ASN A 62 17.95 -8.99 13.34
CA ASN A 62 18.68 -9.04 14.61
C ASN A 62 17.86 -9.89 15.56
#